data_AF-A0A8H5HEX3-F1
#
_entry.id   AF-A0A8H5HEX3-F1
#
_cell.length_a   1.000
_cell.length_b   1.000
_cell.length_c   1.000
_cell.angle_alpha   90.00
_cell.angle_beta   90.00
_cell.angle_gamma   90.00
#
_symmetry.space_group_name_H-M   'P 1'
#
loop_
_entity.id
_entity.type
_entity.pdbx_description
1 polymer ?
#
loop_
_entity_poly.entity_id
_entity_poly.type
_entity_poly.pdbx_seq_one_letter_code
_entity_poly.pdbx_strand_id
1 'polypeptide(L)' 'MSLNQARAEEIKAKFQERDDHIRESWVRAMEARLVRDELDKCQRGEGVNHYENCKWLSEKYMKMLQENRVQGYKHIDI' A
#
# COMPACT_ATOMS: atom_id res chain seq x y z
N MET A 1 11.74 -28.34 23.93
CA MET A 1 12.45 -28.21 22.63
C MET A 1 13.91 -27.91 22.90
N SER A 2 14.82 -28.36 22.04
CA SER A 2 16.24 -27.96 22.16
C SER A 2 16.36 -26.45 21.92
N LEU A 3 17.28 -25.78 22.62
CA LEU A 3 17.53 -24.33 22.47
C LEU A 3 17.75 -23.91 21.01
N ASN A 4 18.35 -24.80 20.21
CA ASN A 4 18.59 -24.57 18.79
C ASN A 4 17.30 -24.57 17.95
N GLN A 5 16.33 -25.43 18.30
CA GLN A 5 15.05 -25.49 17.59
C GLN A 5 14.17 -24.28 17.91
N ALA A 6 14.12 -23.87 19.19
CA ALA A 6 13.38 -22.67 19.59
C ALA A 6 13.93 -21.40 18.89
N ARG A 7 15.26 -21.26 18.80
CA ARG A 7 15.89 -20.12 18.11
C ARG A 7 15.63 -20.13 16.60
N ALA A 8 15.59 -21.31 15.98
CA ALA A 8 15.27 -21.43 14.56
C ALA A 8 13.81 -21.02 14.28
N GLU A 9 12.87 -21.39 15.15
CA GLU A 9 11.46 -21.02 15.06
C GLU A 9 11.26 -19.51 15.22
N GLU A 10 11.95 -18.87 16.17
CA GLU A 10 11.93 -17.40 16.34
C GLU A 10 12.45 -16.66 15.11
N ILE A 11 13.56 -17.13 14.52
CA ILE A 11 14.12 -16.52 13.31
C ILE A 11 13.13 -16.65 12.14
N LYS A 12 12.53 -17.83 11.98
CA LYS A 12 11.52 -18.07 10.95
C LYS A 12 10.31 -17.15 11.13
N ALA A 13 9.82 -17.00 12.35
CA ALA A 13 8.69 -16.12 12.65
C ALA A 13 9.00 -14.66 12.29
N LYS A 14 10.21 -14.17 12.61
CA LYS A 14 10.65 -12.81 12.24
C LYS A 14 10.73 -12.59 10.73
N PHE A 15 11.16 -13.59 9.95
CA PHE A 15 11.17 -13.47 8.49
C PHE A 15 9.75 -13.44 7.92
N GLN A 16 8.86 -14.28 8.45
CA GLN A 16 7.46 -14.30 8.03
C GLN A 16 6.78 -12.94 8.29
N GLU A 17 6.97 -12.37 9.49
CA GLU A 17 6.42 -11.05 9.85
C GLU A 17 6.90 -9.94 8.89
N ARG A 18 8.19 -9.95 8.52
CA ARG A 18 8.76 -8.99 7.57
C ARG A 18 8.17 -9.15 6.18
N ASP A 19 8.04 -10.39 5.73
CA ASP A 19 7.45 -10.68 4.43
C ASP A 19 5.98 -10.26 4.36
N ASP A 20 5.21 -10.55 5.42
CA ASP A 20 3.80 -10.16 5.52
C ASP A 20 3.64 -8.63 5.49
N HIS A 21 4.47 -7.90 6.24
CA HIS A 21 4.49 -6.44 6.20
C HIS A 21 4.73 -5.88 4.79
N ILE A 22 5.73 -6.42 4.08
CA ILE A 22 6.03 -6.00 2.70
C ILE A 22 4.86 -6.32 1.77
N ARG A 23 4.27 -7.52 1.87
CA ARG A 23 3.13 -7.93 1.04
C ARG A 23 1.94 -6.99 1.24
N GLU A 24 1.58 -6.68 2.47
CA GLU A 24 0.50 -5.73 2.77
C GLU A 24 0.80 -4.33 2.23
N SER A 25 2.04 -3.88 2.31
CA SER A 25 2.46 -2.60 1.76
C SER A 25 2.27 -2.55 0.24
N TRP A 26 2.57 -3.65 -0.47
CA TRP A 26 2.28 -3.77 -1.90
C TRP A 26 0.79 -3.84 -2.20
N VAL A 27 -0.01 -4.53 -1.39
CA VAL A 27 -1.48 -4.57 -1.56
C VAL A 27 -2.05 -3.15 -1.48
N ARG A 28 -1.67 -2.37 -0.47
CA ARG A 28 -2.10 -0.95 -0.33
C ARG A 28 -1.69 -0.09 -1.54
N ALA A 29 -0.50 -0.31 -2.09
CA ALA A 29 -0.05 0.37 -3.30
C ALA A 29 -0.87 -0.02 -4.54
N MET A 30 -1.27 -1.30 -4.63
CA MET A 30 -2.13 -1.80 -5.71
C MET A 30 -3.56 -1.26 -5.60
N GLU A 31 -4.09 -1.09 -4.39
CA GLU A 31 -5.38 -0.41 -4.16
C GLU A 31 -5.34 1.03 -4.68
N ALA A 32 -4.25 1.77 -4.43
CA ALA A 32 -4.09 3.12 -4.93
C ALA A 32 -4.05 3.17 -6.47
N ARG A 33 -3.47 2.16 -7.12
CA ARG A 33 -3.51 1.99 -8.59
C ARG A 33 -4.94 1.81 -9.10
N LEU A 34 -5.76 0.97 -8.45
CA LEU A 34 -7.15 0.78 -8.85
C LEU A 34 -7.95 2.08 -8.78
N VAL A 35 -7.74 2.88 -7.72
CA VAL A 35 -8.38 4.19 -7.58
C VAL A 35 -7.91 5.16 -8.67
N ARG A 36 -6.63 5.14 -9.05
CA ARG A 36 -6.12 5.93 -10.18
C ARG A 36 -6.77 5.54 -11.49
N ASP A 37 -6.87 4.24 -11.77
CA ASP A 37 -7.46 3.77 -13.03
C ASP A 37 -8.95 4.14 -13.11
N GLU A 38 -9.66 4.15 -11.98
CA GLU A 38 -11.05 4.61 -11.93
C GLU A 38 -11.19 6.13 -12.06
N LEU A 39 -10.26 6.89 -11.47
CA LEU A 39 -10.17 8.34 -11.66
C LEU A 39 -9.92 8.69 -13.13
N ASP A 40 -9.02 7.98 -13.82
CA ASP A 40 -8.74 8.18 -15.24
C ASP A 40 -9.98 7.92 -16.10
N LYS A 41 -10.77 6.88 -15.79
CA LYS A 41 -12.05 6.62 -16.47
C LYS A 41 -13.05 7.74 -16.22
N CYS A 42 -13.20 8.19 -14.98
CA CYS A 42 -14.10 9.28 -14.62
C CYS A 42 -13.74 10.57 -15.38
N GLN A 43 -12.46 10.95 -15.38
CA GLN A 43 -12.00 12.15 -16.09
C GLN A 43 -12.24 12.08 -17.60
N ARG A 44 -12.03 10.90 -18.20
CA ARG A 44 -12.33 10.68 -19.63
C ARG A 44 -13.83 10.71 -19.93
N GLY A 45 -14.66 10.20 -19.04
CA GLY A 45 -16.13 10.15 -19.21
C GLY A 45 -16.80 11.50 -19.02
N GLU A 46 -16.41 12.25 -17.99
CA GLU A 46 -17.04 13.53 -17.62
C GLU A 46 -16.58 14.71 -18.48
N GLY A 47 -15.43 14.57 -19.16
CA GLY A 47 -14.85 15.64 -19.98
C GLY A 47 -14.64 16.91 -19.14
N VAL A 48 -15.19 18.04 -19.57
CA VAL A 48 -14.99 19.35 -18.91
C VAL A 48 -15.53 19.37 -17.47
N ASN A 49 -16.52 18.54 -17.14
CA ASN A 49 -17.15 18.52 -15.81
C ASN A 49 -16.37 17.69 -14.77
N HIS A 50 -15.23 17.12 -15.13
CA HIS A 50 -14.49 16.21 -14.24
C HIS A 50 -14.05 16.87 -12.91
N TYR A 51 -13.91 18.20 -12.87
CA TYR A 51 -13.50 18.92 -11.66
C TYR A 51 -14.51 18.82 -10.52
N GLU A 52 -15.80 18.70 -10.84
CA GLU A 52 -16.87 18.58 -9.86
C GLU A 52 -17.18 17.10 -9.62
N ASN A 53 -17.44 16.35 -10.71
CA ASN A 53 -17.94 14.98 -10.63
C ASN A 53 -16.87 13.97 -10.17
N CYS A 54 -15.60 14.18 -10.50
CA CYS A 54 -14.50 13.28 -10.11
C CYS A 54 -13.70 13.77 -8.90
N LYS A 55 -14.11 14.86 -8.24
CA LYS A 55 -13.37 15.48 -7.13
C LYS A 55 -13.07 14.51 -6.00
N TRP A 56 -14.08 13.74 -5.58
CA TRP A 56 -13.96 12.78 -4.48
C TRP A 56 -12.96 11.66 -4.79
N LEU A 57 -12.86 11.22 -6.05
CA LEU A 57 -11.87 10.23 -6.49
C LEU A 57 -10.46 10.82 -6.47
N SER A 58 -10.32 12.08 -6.90
CA SER A 58 -9.06 12.81 -6.86
C SER A 58 -8.55 12.97 -5.43
N GLU A 59 -9.41 13.43 -4.52
CA GLU A 59 -9.08 13.59 -3.10
C GLU A 59 -8.72 12.25 -2.44
N LYS A 60 -9.48 11.19 -2.73
CA LYS A 60 -9.19 9.84 -2.27
C LYS A 60 -7.83 9.35 -2.77
N TYR A 61 -7.55 9.52 -4.06
CA TYR A 61 -6.27 9.12 -4.65
C TYR A 61 -5.10 9.88 -4.04
N MET A 62 -5.25 11.21 -3.84
CA MET A 62 -4.22 12.04 -3.20
C MET A 62 -3.93 11.60 -1.77
N LYS A 63 -4.95 11.27 -0.99
CA LYS A 63 -4.78 10.70 0.36
C LYS A 63 -4.02 9.37 0.31
N MET A 64 -4.43 8.47 -0.59
CA MET A 64 -3.77 7.17 -0.74
C MET A 64 -2.32 7.29 -1.20
N LEU A 65 -1.97 8.27 -2.03
CA LEU A 65 -0.57 8.51 -2.43
C LEU A 65 0.34 8.89 -1.26
N GLN A 66 -0.20 9.53 -0.22
CA GLN A 66 0.57 9.89 0.97
C GLN A 66 0.74 8.69 1.91
N GLU A 67 -0.35 7.95 2.13
CA GLU A 67 -0.48 6.88 3.13
C GLU A 67 0.00 5.50 2.60
N ASN A 68 -0.31 5.14 1.36
CA ASN A 68 -0.12 3.80 0.81
C ASN A 68 1.22 3.60 0.10
N ARG A 69 2.23 4.42 0.40
CA ARG A 69 3.57 4.26 -0.19
C ARG A 69 4.17 2.94 0.29
N VAL A 70 4.91 2.28 -0.60
CA VAL A 70 5.62 1.06 -0.23
C VAL A 70 6.71 1.42 0.77
N GLN A 71 6.59 0.91 2.00
CA GLN A 71 7.55 1.13 3.08
C GLN A 71 8.29 -0.18 3.33
N GLY A 72 9.60 -0.08 3.54
CA GLY A 72 10.41 -1.22 3.97
C GLY A 72 10.20 -1.51 5.45
N TYR A 73 10.43 -2.75 5.87
CA TYR A 73 10.32 -3.17 7.27
C TYR A 73 11.36 -2.54 8.21
N LYS A 74 12.40 -1.91 7.67
CA LYS A 74 13.50 -1.33 8.45
C LYS A 74 13.33 0.18 8.55
N HIS A 75 12.98 0.65 9.74
CA HIS A 75 13.06 2.07 10.07
C HIS A 75 14.52 2.44 10.37
N ILE A 76 15.04 3.41 9.64
CA ILE A 76 16.35 4.00 9.86
C ILE A 76 16.08 5.43 10.31
N ASP A 77 16.23 5.69 11.61
CA ASP A 77 16.20 7.05 12.13
C ASP A 77 17.52 7.72 11.73
N ILE A 78 17.45 8.86 11.03
CA ILE A 78 18.59 9.69 10.64
C ILE A 78 18.72 10.83 11.65
#